data_AF-A0A2T0Q0A8-F1
#
_entry.id   AF-A0A2T0Q0A8-F1
#
_cell.length_a   1.000
_cell.length_b   1.000
_cell.length_c   1.000
_cell.angle_alpha   90.00
_cell.angle_beta   90.00
_cell.angle_gamma   90.00
#
_symmetry.space_group_name_H-M   'P 1'
#
loop_
_entity.id
_entity.type
_entity.pdbx_description
1 polymer ?
#
loop_
_entity_poly.entity_id
_entity_poly.type
_entity_poly.pdbx_seq_one_letter_code
_entity_poly.pdbx_strand_id
1 'polypeptide(L)'
;MSGDDRSRRELAEFLRNRRARISPGQVGIPVGSRRRTSGLRREEVAVLAGLSPTWYTYLEQGRNIHPSPEVLDSLARVLQLSEDERGYMHILAYGHVVKPQPAEKPADELLRQIVDAVGSGPYPVYAANQYGELIAWNRAAAEWYDDWDRLPPADRNIVRWMVTSPRARERLLDWEDDTQDAIARWRAESAKWPSDERLRDLIAEFTRLSSDFARWWDGHEVREHRVRIRRFRLPQIGIRSVRLVPLGAPDTLPSGIVLHLPV
;
A
#
# COMPACT_ATOMS: atom_id res chain seq x y z
N MET A 1 -10.14 -16.28 27.96
CA MET A 1 -10.40 -16.38 26.50
C MET A 1 -9.22 -15.72 25.80
N SER A 2 -8.47 -16.44 24.96
CA SER A 2 -7.34 -15.86 24.24
C SER A 2 -7.83 -14.81 23.24
N GLY A 3 -6.96 -13.87 22.85
CA GLY A 3 -7.29 -12.86 21.84
C GLY A 3 -7.75 -13.47 20.51
N ASP A 4 -7.11 -14.59 20.13
CA ASP A 4 -7.44 -15.35 18.92
C ASP A 4 -8.89 -15.88 18.88
N ASP A 5 -9.39 -16.37 20.02
CA ASP A 5 -10.77 -16.85 20.14
C ASP A 5 -11.81 -15.72 19.95
N ARG A 6 -11.47 -14.49 20.32
CA ARG A 6 -12.34 -13.32 20.14
C ARG A 6 -12.39 -12.93 18.67
N SER A 7 -11.23 -12.79 18.02
CA SER A 7 -11.15 -12.42 16.61
C SER A 7 -11.87 -13.43 15.70
N ARG A 8 -11.77 -14.74 15.98
CA ARG A 8 -12.51 -15.78 15.24
C ARG A 8 -14.04 -15.64 15.35
N ARG A 9 -14.56 -15.26 16.51
CA ARG A 9 -16.01 -15.02 16.68
C ARG A 9 -16.46 -13.76 15.95
N GLU A 10 -15.66 -12.70 16.01
CA GLU A 10 -15.92 -11.46 15.28
C GLU A 10 -15.89 -11.68 13.76
N LEU A 11 -14.94 -12.46 13.23
CA LEU A 11 -14.90 -12.85 11.83
C LEU A 11 -16.16 -13.62 11.41
N ALA A 12 -16.56 -14.60 12.22
CA ALA A 12 -17.76 -15.41 11.97
C ALA A 12 -19.04 -14.57 11.95
N GLU A 13 -19.14 -13.60 12.86
CA GLU A 13 -20.27 -12.67 12.93
C GLU A 13 -20.28 -11.69 11.74
N PHE A 14 -19.12 -11.14 11.40
CA PHE A 14 -18.94 -10.28 10.24
C PHE A 14 -19.40 -10.96 8.94
N LEU A 15 -18.91 -12.17 8.66
CA LEU A 15 -19.28 -12.94 7.48
C LEU A 15 -20.78 -13.23 7.43
N ARG A 16 -21.38 -13.61 8.57
CA ARG A 16 -22.81 -13.88 8.67
C ARG A 16 -23.65 -12.65 8.37
N ASN A 17 -23.26 -11.48 8.89
CA ASN A 17 -23.93 -10.22 8.66
C ASN A 17 -23.84 -9.80 7.19
N ARG A 18 -22.67 -9.98 6.54
CA ARG A 18 -22.49 -9.66 5.12
C ARG A 18 -23.30 -10.58 4.22
N ARG A 19 -23.26 -11.89 4.49
CA ARG A 19 -24.07 -12.87 3.77
C ARG A 19 -25.58 -12.56 3.83
N ALA A 20 -26.07 -12.12 4.99
CA ALA A 20 -27.48 -11.79 5.17
C ALA A 20 -27.93 -10.53 4.39
N ARG A 21 -27.00 -9.64 4.03
CA ARG A 21 -27.26 -8.38 3.32
C ARG A 21 -27.20 -8.52 1.80
N ILE A 22 -26.39 -9.43 1.27
CA ILE A 22 -26.28 -9.63 -0.18
C ILE A 22 -27.49 -10.42 -0.69
N SER A 23 -28.22 -9.83 -1.62
CA SER A 23 -29.33 -10.49 -2.28
C SER A 23 -28.84 -11.48 -3.35
N PRO A 24 -29.60 -12.55 -3.62
CA PRO A 24 -29.21 -13.56 -4.61
C PRO A 24 -29.07 -12.97 -6.02
N GLY A 25 -29.94 -12.02 -6.36
CA GLY A 25 -29.92 -11.36 -7.67
C GLY A 25 -28.62 -10.58 -7.92
N GLN A 26 -28.00 -10.01 -6.89
CA GLN A 26 -26.73 -9.29 -7.01
C GLN A 26 -25.56 -10.19 -7.44
N VAL A 27 -25.67 -11.50 -7.20
CA VAL A 27 -24.64 -12.49 -7.55
C VAL A 27 -25.12 -13.46 -8.64
N GLY A 28 -26.16 -13.08 -9.39
CA GLY A 28 -26.64 -13.85 -10.54
C GLY A 28 -27.45 -15.11 -10.19
N ILE A 29 -27.91 -15.26 -8.94
CA ILE A 29 -28.77 -16.38 -8.52
C ILE A 29 -30.24 -16.00 -8.74
N PRO A 30 -31.01 -16.77 -9.53
CA PRO A 30 -32.45 -16.52 -9.74
C PRO A 30 -33.24 -16.56 -8.43
N VAL A 31 -34.08 -15.55 -8.21
CA VAL A 31 -34.94 -15.49 -7.02
C VAL A 31 -36.22 -16.29 -7.29
N GLY A 32 -36.23 -17.57 -6.90
CA GLY A 32 -37.41 -18.43 -7.00
C GLY A 32 -38.54 -18.05 -6.01
N SER A 33 -39.78 -18.39 -6.35
CA SER A 33 -41.01 -17.99 -5.62
C SER A 33 -41.18 -18.58 -4.21
N ARG A 34 -40.30 -19.48 -3.74
CA ARG A 34 -40.37 -20.14 -2.41
C ARG A 34 -39.15 -19.90 -1.52
N ARG A 35 -38.44 -18.79 -1.68
CA ARG A 35 -37.25 -18.48 -0.87
C ARG A 35 -37.64 -17.87 0.49
N ARG A 36 -37.16 -18.47 1.60
CA ARG A 36 -37.41 -18.01 2.99
C ARG A 36 -36.33 -17.06 3.54
N THR A 37 -35.17 -16.96 2.90
CA THR A 37 -34.04 -16.14 3.37
C THR A 37 -33.81 -14.99 2.38
N SER A 38 -33.79 -13.76 2.89
CA SER A 38 -33.55 -12.54 2.08
C SER A 38 -32.14 -12.48 1.50
N GLY A 39 -31.14 -12.88 2.29
CA GLY A 39 -29.74 -12.94 1.87
C GLY A 39 -29.32 -14.28 1.26
N LEU A 40 -28.02 -14.41 0.99
CA LEU A 40 -27.41 -15.64 0.50
C LEU A 40 -27.44 -16.76 1.56
N ARG A 41 -27.56 -17.99 1.11
CA ARG A 41 -27.41 -19.20 1.93
C ARG A 41 -25.92 -19.55 2.05
N ARG A 42 -25.57 -20.32 3.08
CA ARG A 42 -24.19 -20.81 3.25
C ARG A 42 -23.68 -21.61 2.06
N GLU A 43 -24.55 -22.48 1.55
CA GLU A 43 -24.27 -23.30 0.36
C GLU A 43 -24.00 -22.44 -0.89
N GLU A 44 -24.75 -21.36 -1.08
CA GLU A 44 -24.58 -20.47 -2.23
C GLU A 44 -23.26 -19.70 -2.15
N VAL A 45 -22.91 -19.15 -0.97
CA VAL A 45 -21.62 -18.48 -0.78
C VAL A 45 -20.47 -19.47 -0.99
N ALA A 46 -20.57 -20.67 -0.43
CA ALA A 46 -19.54 -21.69 -0.57
C ALA A 46 -19.32 -22.05 -2.04
N VAL A 47 -20.39 -22.32 -2.80
CA VAL A 47 -20.29 -22.64 -4.23
C VAL A 47 -19.68 -21.48 -5.02
N LEU A 48 -20.16 -20.26 -4.82
CA LEU A 48 -19.64 -19.07 -5.52
C LEU A 48 -18.18 -18.78 -5.18
N ALA A 49 -17.75 -19.10 -3.96
CA ALA A 49 -16.38 -18.88 -3.49
C ALA A 49 -15.42 -20.04 -3.81
N GLY A 50 -15.92 -21.15 -4.39
CA GLY A 50 -15.13 -22.35 -4.66
C GLY A 50 -14.78 -23.16 -3.40
N LEU A 51 -15.61 -23.09 -2.37
CA LEU A 51 -15.40 -23.72 -1.06
C LEU A 51 -16.40 -24.86 -0.81
N SER A 52 -16.03 -25.77 0.10
CA SER A 52 -16.97 -26.75 0.64
C SER A 52 -18.03 -26.06 1.53
N PRO A 53 -19.34 -26.38 1.38
CA PRO A 53 -20.40 -25.87 2.27
C PRO A 53 -20.15 -26.17 3.75
N THR A 54 -19.59 -27.34 4.05
CA THR A 54 -19.23 -27.73 5.42
C THR A 54 -18.12 -26.85 5.98
N TRP A 55 -17.11 -26.56 5.15
CA TRP A 55 -15.99 -25.71 5.56
C TRP A 55 -16.44 -24.27 5.82
N TYR A 56 -17.24 -23.68 4.93
CA TYR A 56 -17.81 -22.35 5.14
C TYR A 56 -18.73 -22.29 6.38
N THR A 57 -19.46 -23.38 6.66
CA THR A 57 -20.25 -23.50 7.89
C THR A 57 -19.37 -23.46 9.14
N TYR A 58 -18.21 -24.11 9.13
CA TYR A 58 -17.26 -24.05 10.25
C TYR A 58 -16.67 -22.65 10.43
N LEU A 59 -16.43 -21.92 9.34
CA LEU A 59 -15.98 -20.54 9.38
C LEU A 59 -17.01 -19.63 10.06
N GLU A 60 -18.28 -19.71 9.63
CA GLU A 60 -19.37 -18.95 10.26
C GLU A 60 -19.73 -19.40 11.69
N GLN A 61 -19.24 -20.55 12.14
CA GLN A 61 -19.37 -21.02 13.53
C GLN A 61 -18.22 -20.55 14.41
N GLY A 62 -17.20 -19.89 13.86
CA GLY A 62 -16.00 -19.50 14.60
C GLY A 62 -15.18 -20.70 15.08
N ARG A 63 -15.28 -21.85 14.41
CA ARG A 63 -14.43 -23.01 14.72
C ARG A 63 -12.96 -22.64 14.50
N ASN A 64 -12.06 -23.39 15.13
CA ASN A 64 -10.62 -23.19 14.97
C ASN A 64 -10.15 -23.69 13.60
N ILE A 65 -10.46 -22.91 12.57
CA ILE A 65 -9.98 -23.09 11.20
C ILE A 65 -9.37 -21.76 10.74
N HIS A 66 -8.30 -21.87 9.96
CA HIS A 66 -7.57 -20.71 9.47
C HIS A 66 -7.83 -20.58 7.96
N PRO A 67 -8.64 -19.60 7.51
CA PRO A 67 -8.78 -19.32 6.08
C PRO A 67 -7.41 -18.89 5.52
N SER A 68 -7.12 -19.16 4.24
CA SER A 68 -5.97 -18.54 3.56
C SER A 68 -6.35 -17.15 3.02
N PRO A 69 -5.38 -16.29 2.68
CA PRO A 69 -5.68 -14.97 2.11
C PRO A 69 -6.53 -15.05 0.84
N GLU A 70 -6.26 -16.05 -0.01
CA GLU A 70 -7.00 -16.30 -1.26
C GLU A 70 -8.46 -16.69 -0.98
N VAL A 71 -8.70 -17.46 0.09
CA VAL A 71 -10.06 -17.81 0.52
C VAL A 71 -10.81 -16.57 0.99
N LEU A 72 -10.16 -15.70 1.78
CA LEU A 72 -10.75 -14.44 2.22
C LEU A 72 -11.04 -13.51 1.04
N ASP A 73 -10.14 -13.42 0.07
CA ASP A 73 -10.34 -12.60 -1.12
C ASP A 73 -11.45 -13.14 -2.03
N SER A 74 -11.57 -14.47 -2.14
CA SER A 74 -12.71 -15.10 -2.81
C SER A 74 -14.04 -14.75 -2.12
N LEU A 75 -14.08 -14.83 -0.79
CA LEU A 75 -15.24 -14.43 0.01
C LEU A 75 -15.54 -12.93 -0.13
N ALA A 76 -14.52 -12.07 -0.17
CA ALA A 76 -14.70 -10.63 -0.37
C ALA A 76 -15.40 -10.31 -1.70
N ARG A 77 -15.01 -10.98 -2.79
CA ARG A 77 -15.64 -10.83 -4.10
C ARG A 77 -17.09 -11.31 -4.09
N VAL A 78 -17.35 -12.50 -3.55
CA VAL A 78 -18.70 -13.09 -3.50
C VAL A 78 -19.65 -12.27 -2.64
N LEU A 79 -19.16 -11.76 -1.51
CA LEU A 79 -19.93 -10.93 -0.59
C LEU A 79 -19.93 -9.44 -0.97
N GLN A 80 -19.32 -9.08 -2.11
CA GLN A 80 -19.21 -7.71 -2.62
C GLN A 80 -18.73 -6.72 -1.54
N LEU A 81 -17.71 -7.12 -0.78
CA LEU A 81 -17.13 -6.27 0.26
C LEU A 81 -16.41 -5.07 -0.36
N SER A 82 -16.51 -3.91 0.28
CA SER A 82 -15.62 -2.79 -0.02
C SER A 82 -14.18 -3.11 0.37
N GLU A 83 -13.22 -2.29 -0.07
CA GLU A 83 -11.81 -2.47 0.32
C GLU A 83 -11.61 -2.37 1.83
N ASP A 84 -12.29 -1.43 2.51
CA ASP A 84 -12.25 -1.29 3.97
C ASP A 84 -12.80 -2.55 4.67
N GLU A 85 -13.89 -3.10 4.15
CA GLU A 85 -14.52 -4.31 4.70
C GLU A 85 -13.65 -5.55 4.47
N ARG A 86 -12.97 -5.63 3.32
CA ARG A 86 -11.96 -6.66 3.04
C ARG A 86 -10.77 -6.51 4.00
N GLY A 87 -10.25 -5.30 4.19
CA GLY A 87 -9.15 -5.02 5.11
C GLY A 87 -9.51 -5.40 6.55
N TYR A 88 -10.71 -5.04 7.00
CA TYR A 88 -11.23 -5.41 8.31
C TYR A 88 -11.35 -6.93 8.47
N MET A 89 -11.86 -7.64 7.45
CA MET A 89 -11.95 -9.10 7.47
C MET A 89 -10.57 -9.77 7.61
N HIS A 90 -9.54 -9.24 6.92
CA HIS A 90 -8.17 -9.73 7.05
C HIS A 90 -7.59 -9.45 8.46
N ILE A 91 -7.85 -8.27 9.03
CA ILE A 91 -7.48 -7.96 10.43
C ILE A 91 -8.11 -8.96 11.40
N LEU A 92 -9.39 -9.30 11.21
CA LEU A 92 -10.07 -10.27 12.06
C LEU A 92 -9.50 -11.69 11.92
N ALA A 93 -8.97 -12.05 10.75
CA ALA A 93 -8.41 -13.37 10.50
C ALA A 93 -6.95 -13.52 10.98
N TYR A 94 -6.13 -12.46 10.88
CA TYR A 94 -4.67 -12.55 11.11
C TYR A 94 -4.11 -11.56 12.14
N GLY A 95 -4.95 -10.67 12.70
CA GLY A 95 -4.50 -9.61 13.61
C GLY A 95 -3.76 -8.45 12.92
N HIS A 96 -3.63 -8.48 11.60
CA HIS A 96 -3.08 -7.43 10.75
C HIS A 96 -3.82 -7.46 9.40
N VAL A 97 -3.82 -6.35 8.67
CA VAL A 97 -4.29 -6.35 7.26
C VAL A 97 -3.38 -7.34 6.50
N VAL A 98 -3.87 -8.07 5.51
CA VAL A 98 -3.01 -8.70 4.49
C VAL A 98 -2.89 -7.70 3.35
N LYS A 99 -1.67 -7.41 2.89
CA LYS A 99 -1.42 -6.34 1.91
C LYS A 99 -2.30 -6.60 0.68
N PRO A 100 -3.11 -5.62 0.23
CA PRO A 100 -3.76 -5.73 -1.06
C PRO A 100 -2.68 -6.02 -2.11
N GLN A 101 -2.97 -6.92 -3.06
CA GLN A 101 -2.18 -6.97 -4.29
C GLN A 101 -2.10 -5.54 -4.86
N PRO A 102 -0.97 -5.15 -5.49
CA PRO A 102 -0.79 -3.81 -6.02
C PRO A 102 -2.04 -3.40 -6.78
N ALA A 103 -2.68 -2.31 -6.36
CA ALA A 103 -3.86 -1.81 -7.04
C ALA A 103 -3.52 -1.66 -8.52
N GLU A 104 -4.39 -2.22 -9.35
CA GLU A 104 -4.24 -2.23 -10.80
C GLU A 104 -4.07 -0.79 -11.34
N LYS A 105 -3.73 -0.71 -12.63
CA LYS A 105 -3.55 0.51 -13.44
C LYS A 105 -4.48 1.71 -13.16
N PRO A 106 -5.74 1.56 -12.68
CA PRO A 106 -6.59 2.71 -12.32
C PRO A 106 -6.02 3.66 -11.25
N ALA A 107 -5.33 3.15 -10.22
CA ALA A 107 -4.79 4.01 -9.14
C ALA A 107 -3.65 4.90 -9.65
N ASP A 108 -2.75 4.33 -10.46
CA ASP A 108 -1.65 5.07 -11.10
C ASP A 108 -2.17 6.16 -12.04
N GLU A 109 -3.25 5.89 -12.76
CA GLU A 109 -3.87 6.84 -13.68
C GLU A 109 -4.49 8.02 -12.93
N LEU A 110 -5.21 7.75 -11.83
CA LEU A 110 -5.72 8.80 -10.96
C LEU A 110 -4.58 9.64 -10.38
N LEU A 111 -3.49 9.02 -9.95
CA LEU A 111 -2.30 9.73 -9.44
C LEU A 111 -1.67 10.63 -10.50
N ARG A 112 -1.57 10.18 -11.76
CA ARG A 112 -1.14 11.04 -12.89
C ARG A 112 -2.05 12.24 -13.04
N GLN A 113 -3.36 12.03 -13.08
CA GLN A 113 -4.35 13.12 -13.21
C GLN A 113 -4.25 14.13 -12.08
N ILE A 114 -4.05 13.68 -10.84
CA ILE A 114 -3.88 14.58 -9.70
C ILE A 114 -2.58 15.38 -9.83
N VAL A 115 -1.46 14.72 -10.16
CA VAL A 115 -0.18 15.40 -10.36
C VAL A 115 -0.29 16.44 -11.48
N ASP A 116 -0.96 16.13 -12.59
CA ASP A 116 -1.20 17.09 -13.67
C ASP A 116 -2.06 18.27 -13.23
N ALA A 117 -3.11 18.01 -12.44
CA ALA A 117 -4.02 19.04 -11.95
C ALA A 117 -3.35 20.02 -10.97
N VAL A 118 -2.46 19.54 -10.10
CA VAL A 118 -1.81 20.37 -9.07
C VAL A 118 -0.36 20.77 -9.42
N GLY A 119 0.18 20.22 -10.50
CA GLY A 119 1.60 20.28 -10.85
C GLY A 119 2.07 21.54 -11.56
N SER A 120 1.19 22.50 -11.85
CA SER A 120 1.53 23.75 -12.55
C SER A 120 2.33 24.75 -11.70
N GLY A 121 2.38 24.54 -10.38
CA GLY A 121 3.11 25.41 -9.44
C GLY A 121 4.64 25.28 -9.49
N PRO A 122 5.37 26.19 -8.81
CA PRO A 122 6.84 26.22 -8.82
C PRO A 122 7.49 25.19 -7.88
N TYR A 123 6.69 24.41 -7.13
CA TYR A 123 7.19 23.46 -6.14
C TYR A 123 7.04 22.01 -6.62
N PRO A 124 7.97 21.12 -6.22
CA PRO A 124 7.90 19.72 -6.61
C PRO A 124 6.63 19.02 -6.14
N VAL A 125 6.02 18.29 -7.07
CA VAL A 125 4.95 17.33 -6.81
C VAL A 125 5.31 16.05 -7.55
N TYR A 126 5.26 14.93 -6.86
CA TYR A 126 5.40 13.62 -7.49
C TYR A 126 4.49 12.58 -6.82
N ALA A 127 4.13 11.56 -7.58
CA ALA A 127 3.46 10.36 -7.11
C ALA A 127 4.44 9.19 -7.15
N ALA A 128 4.41 8.35 -6.12
CA ALA A 128 5.19 7.14 -6.05
C ALA A 128 4.40 6.03 -5.35
N ASN A 129 4.72 4.79 -5.68
CA ASN A 129 4.17 3.65 -4.98
C ASN A 129 4.94 3.37 -3.67
N GLN A 130 4.47 2.38 -2.92
CA GLN A 130 5.09 1.92 -1.67
C GLN A 130 6.54 1.44 -1.82
N TYR A 131 6.95 1.06 -3.03
CA TYR A 131 8.33 0.67 -3.35
C TYR A 131 9.19 1.86 -3.80
N GLY A 132 8.68 3.09 -3.70
CA GLY A 132 9.38 4.29 -4.14
C GLY A 132 9.50 4.42 -5.66
N GLU A 133 8.82 3.57 -6.43
CA GLU A 133 8.79 3.69 -7.89
C GLU A 133 7.92 4.88 -8.28
N LEU A 134 8.46 5.74 -9.14
CA LEU A 134 7.82 7.00 -9.54
C LEU A 134 6.75 6.74 -10.58
N ILE A 135 5.53 7.22 -10.31
CA ILE A 135 4.34 7.05 -11.16
C ILE A 135 4.14 8.28 -12.04
N ALA A 136 4.30 9.48 -11.46
CA ALA A 136 4.08 10.77 -12.11
C ALA A 136 4.85 11.87 -11.37
N TRP A 137 5.19 12.95 -12.05
CA TRP A 137 5.86 14.11 -11.45
C TRP A 137 5.63 15.37 -12.28
N ASN A 138 5.72 16.53 -11.65
CA ASN A 138 5.69 17.80 -12.35
C ASN A 138 7.10 18.28 -12.77
N ARG A 139 7.16 19.33 -13.59
CA ARG A 139 8.42 19.95 -14.05
C ARG A 139 9.32 20.35 -12.88
N ALA A 140 8.75 20.93 -11.83
CA ALA A 140 9.52 21.36 -10.67
C ALA A 140 10.21 20.18 -9.96
N ALA A 141 9.56 19.02 -9.87
CA ALA A 141 10.19 17.82 -9.33
C ALA A 141 11.39 17.37 -10.17
N ALA A 142 11.26 17.38 -11.50
CA ALA A 142 12.37 17.04 -12.40
C ALA A 142 13.55 18.03 -12.28
N GLU A 143 13.27 19.31 -12.00
CA GLU A 143 14.30 20.35 -11.83
C GLU A 143 15.00 20.30 -10.47
N TRP A 144 14.26 19.94 -9.42
CA TRP A 144 14.77 19.95 -8.05
C TRP A 144 15.50 18.66 -7.69
N TYR A 145 15.00 17.53 -8.19
CA TYR A 145 15.57 16.20 -7.97
C TYR A 145 16.49 15.78 -9.12
N ASP A 146 15.90 15.26 -10.20
CA ASP A 146 16.59 14.83 -11.41
C ASP A 146 15.63 14.72 -12.59
N ASP A 147 16.17 14.71 -13.80
CA ASP A 147 15.38 14.52 -15.01
C ASP A 147 14.96 13.05 -15.16
N TRP A 148 13.90 12.67 -14.45
CA TRP A 148 13.37 11.30 -14.41
C TRP A 148 12.80 10.83 -15.77
N ASP A 149 12.44 11.77 -16.65
CA ASP A 149 11.99 11.44 -18.01
C ASP A 149 13.12 10.82 -18.85
N ARG A 150 14.37 11.19 -18.59
CA ARG A 150 15.56 10.61 -19.24
C ARG A 150 15.98 9.26 -18.68
N LEU A 151 15.44 8.84 -17.54
CA LEU A 151 15.76 7.56 -16.94
C LEU A 151 14.90 6.44 -17.55
N PRO A 152 15.47 5.25 -17.78
CA PRO A 152 14.69 4.05 -18.08
C PRO A 152 13.62 3.81 -16.99
N PRO A 153 12.42 3.30 -17.33
CA PRO A 153 11.36 3.07 -16.35
C PRO A 153 11.80 2.29 -15.11
N ALA A 154 12.68 1.29 -15.27
CA ALA A 154 13.21 0.48 -14.17
C ALA A 154 14.08 1.27 -13.17
N ASP A 155 14.67 2.39 -13.60
CA ASP A 155 15.53 3.24 -12.75
C ASP A 155 14.77 4.41 -12.11
N ARG A 156 13.48 4.58 -12.43
CA ARG A 156 12.62 5.65 -11.90
C ARG A 156 12.14 5.30 -10.49
N ASN A 157 13.07 5.35 -9.54
CA ASN A 157 12.80 5.05 -8.14
C ASN A 157 13.48 6.09 -7.24
N ILE A 158 12.69 6.75 -6.38
CA ILE A 158 13.21 7.84 -5.54
C ILE A 158 14.26 7.34 -4.54
N VAL A 159 14.07 6.15 -3.96
CA VAL A 159 15.01 5.59 -2.99
C VAL A 159 16.30 5.17 -3.70
N ARG A 160 16.20 4.53 -4.87
CA ARG A 160 17.35 4.23 -5.73
C ARG A 160 18.16 5.49 -6.04
N TRP A 161 17.49 6.56 -6.46
CA TRP A 161 18.13 7.83 -6.74
C TRP A 161 18.87 8.36 -5.52
N MET A 162 18.24 8.35 -4.34
CA MET A 162 18.88 8.79 -3.09
C MET A 162 20.14 7.98 -2.75
N VAL A 163 20.13 6.66 -2.96
CA VAL A 163 21.24 5.79 -2.52
C VAL A 163 22.36 5.62 -3.56
N THR A 164 22.08 5.85 -4.85
CA THR A 164 23.03 5.59 -5.95
C THR A 164 23.45 6.84 -6.73
N SER A 165 22.64 7.89 -6.80
CA SER A 165 22.93 9.05 -7.65
C SER A 165 23.85 10.05 -6.94
N PRO A 166 24.99 10.46 -7.55
CA PRO A 166 25.79 11.57 -7.04
C PRO A 166 24.97 12.87 -6.93
N ARG A 167 24.02 13.08 -7.84
CA ARG A 167 23.14 14.26 -7.81
C ARG A 167 22.29 14.32 -6.55
N ALA A 168 21.91 13.19 -5.97
CA ALA A 168 21.16 13.21 -4.71
C ALA A 168 21.97 13.87 -3.59
N ARG A 169 23.28 13.57 -3.52
CA ARG A 169 24.20 14.18 -2.54
C ARG A 169 24.46 15.66 -2.82
N GLU A 170 24.45 16.06 -4.09
CA GLU A 170 24.62 17.47 -4.47
C GLU A 170 23.38 18.30 -4.15
N ARG A 171 22.19 17.74 -4.43
CA ARG A 171 20.89 18.41 -4.34
C ARG A 171 20.34 18.41 -2.91
N LEU A 172 20.41 17.31 -2.18
CA LEU A 172 19.90 17.24 -0.81
C LEU A 172 20.98 17.71 0.18
N LEU A 173 20.76 18.83 0.86
CA LEU A 173 21.73 19.31 1.87
C LEU A 173 21.84 18.34 3.05
N ASP A 174 20.71 17.73 3.43
CA ASP A 174 20.59 16.78 4.53
C ASP A 174 20.51 15.34 4.00
N TRP A 175 21.27 15.04 2.94
CA TRP A 175 21.19 13.78 2.20
C TRP A 175 21.22 12.53 3.10
N GLU A 176 22.13 12.48 4.08
CA GLU A 176 22.23 11.33 5.00
C GLU A 176 20.95 11.14 5.81
N ASP A 177 20.44 12.20 6.44
CA ASP A 177 19.23 12.14 7.26
C ASP A 177 17.99 11.81 6.40
N ASP A 178 17.86 12.45 5.24
CA ASP A 178 16.78 12.20 4.29
C ASP A 178 16.76 10.74 3.82
N THR A 179 17.94 10.18 3.52
CA THR A 179 18.07 8.81 3.00
C THR A 179 17.86 7.77 4.11
N GLN A 180 18.41 8.00 5.29
CA GLN A 180 18.16 7.14 6.45
C GLN A 180 16.68 7.08 6.83
N ASP A 181 15.96 8.21 6.78
CA ASP A 181 14.52 8.24 7.05
C ASP A 181 13.72 7.40 6.04
N ALA A 182 14.07 7.48 4.75
CA ALA A 182 13.46 6.63 3.72
C ALA A 182 13.71 5.14 3.97
N ILE A 183 14.95 4.77 4.34
CA ILE A 183 15.34 3.40 4.67
C ILE A 183 14.60 2.89 5.91
N ALA A 184 14.47 3.71 6.95
CA ALA A 184 13.74 3.36 8.17
C ALA A 184 12.27 3.04 7.89
N ARG A 185 11.62 3.81 6.99
CA ARG A 185 10.24 3.52 6.54
C ARG A 185 10.15 2.17 5.83
N TRP A 186 11.08 1.86 4.92
CA TRP A 186 11.12 0.56 4.26
C TRP A 186 11.38 -0.59 5.23
N ARG A 187 12.23 -0.40 6.23
CA ARG A 187 12.42 -1.39 7.30
C ARG A 187 11.11 -1.66 8.04
N ALA A 188 10.41 -0.60 8.46
CA ALA A 188 9.12 -0.74 9.14
C ALA A 188 8.07 -1.45 8.27
N GLU A 189 8.00 -1.14 6.97
CA GLU A 189 7.11 -1.83 6.04
C GLU A 189 7.50 -3.29 5.81
N SER A 190 8.79 -3.60 5.69
CA SER A 190 9.27 -4.98 5.53
C SER A 190 8.94 -5.86 6.74
N ALA A 191 8.97 -5.29 7.94
CA ALA A 191 8.57 -5.98 9.17
C ALA A 191 7.06 -6.25 9.22
N LYS A 192 6.23 -5.35 8.68
CA LYS A 192 4.77 -5.56 8.55
C LYS A 192 4.43 -6.61 7.50
N TRP A 193 5.26 -6.73 6.46
CA TRP A 193 5.00 -7.56 5.27
C TRP A 193 6.17 -8.52 4.94
N PRO A 194 6.46 -9.53 5.78
CA PRO A 194 7.65 -10.38 5.59
C PRO A 194 7.66 -11.19 4.28
N SER A 195 6.50 -11.43 3.68
CA SER A 195 6.35 -12.19 2.42
C SER A 195 6.47 -11.35 1.15
N ASP A 196 6.69 -10.03 1.25
CA ASP A 196 6.77 -9.14 0.09
C ASP A 196 8.07 -9.37 -0.71
N GLU A 197 7.98 -10.11 -1.82
CA GLU A 197 9.14 -10.45 -2.65
C GLU A 197 9.74 -9.21 -3.34
N ARG A 198 8.90 -8.28 -3.80
CA ARG A 198 9.37 -7.08 -4.51
C ARG A 198 10.19 -6.19 -3.59
N LEU A 199 9.72 -5.99 -2.35
CA LEU A 199 10.46 -5.22 -1.36
C LEU A 199 11.78 -5.93 -0.99
N ARG A 200 11.76 -7.25 -0.80
CA ARG A 200 12.98 -8.04 -0.54
C ARG A 200 14.01 -7.91 -1.66
N ASP A 201 13.58 -7.99 -2.91
CA ASP A 201 14.47 -7.86 -4.08
C ASP A 201 15.10 -6.47 -4.15
N LEU A 202 14.32 -5.41 -3.94
CA LEU A 202 14.81 -4.02 -3.92
C LEU A 202 15.80 -3.78 -2.77
N ILE A 203 15.53 -4.31 -1.57
CA ILE A 203 16.46 -4.25 -0.44
C ILE A 203 17.77 -4.94 -0.81
N ALA A 204 17.70 -6.17 -1.33
CA ALA A 204 18.88 -6.93 -1.72
C ALA A 204 19.68 -6.22 -2.82
N GLU A 205 18.99 -5.61 -3.79
CA GLU A 205 19.61 -4.79 -4.83
C GLU A 205 20.32 -3.57 -4.24
N PHE A 206 19.65 -2.78 -3.41
CA PHE A 206 20.22 -1.52 -2.91
C PHE A 206 21.34 -1.75 -1.90
N THR A 207 21.29 -2.85 -1.14
CA THR A 207 22.43 -3.31 -0.32
C THR A 207 23.66 -3.61 -1.17
N ARG A 208 23.51 -4.13 -2.39
CA ARG A 208 24.65 -4.34 -3.31
C ARG A 208 25.14 -3.04 -3.95
N LEU A 209 24.23 -2.11 -4.24
CA LEU A 209 24.55 -0.88 -4.97
C LEU A 209 25.11 0.24 -4.08
N SER A 210 24.87 0.21 -2.77
CA SER A 210 25.23 1.30 -1.87
C SER A 210 25.72 0.78 -0.51
N SER A 211 27.00 1.00 -0.22
CA SER A 211 27.58 0.68 1.09
C SER A 211 26.92 1.46 2.23
N ASP A 212 26.46 2.68 1.96
CA ASP A 212 25.70 3.47 2.92
C ASP A 212 24.34 2.85 3.21
N PHE A 213 23.62 2.38 2.19
CA PHE A 213 22.37 1.64 2.38
C PHE A 213 22.59 0.37 3.21
N ALA A 214 23.60 -0.45 2.86
CA ALA A 214 23.91 -1.66 3.61
C ALA A 214 24.17 -1.37 5.10
N ARG A 215 25.03 -0.39 5.38
CA ARG A 215 25.35 0.06 6.74
C ARG A 215 24.09 0.51 7.50
N TRP A 216 23.27 1.36 6.87
CA TRP A 216 22.09 1.89 7.53
C TRP A 216 20.99 0.86 7.69
N TRP A 217 20.84 -0.07 6.75
CA TRP A 217 19.89 -1.18 6.82
C TRP A 217 20.22 -2.13 8.00
N ASP A 218 21.50 -2.48 8.17
CA ASP A 218 21.96 -3.37 9.25
C ASP A 218 22.02 -2.70 10.63
N GLY A 219 22.23 -1.37 10.65
CA GLY A 219 22.47 -0.62 11.89
C GLY A 219 21.29 -0.54 12.88
N HIS A 220 20.07 -0.94 12.49
CA HIS A 220 18.85 -0.91 13.30
C HIS A 220 18.59 0.41 14.07
N GLU A 221 19.25 1.53 13.71
CA GLU A 221 19.08 2.79 14.42
C GLU A 221 17.65 3.29 14.25
N VAL A 222 16.90 3.28 15.37
CA VAL A 222 15.58 3.88 15.49
C VAL A 222 15.79 5.34 15.87
N ARG A 223 15.78 6.24 14.88
CA ARG A 223 15.72 7.69 15.13
C ARG A 223 14.27 8.16 15.01
N GLU A 224 13.90 9.15 15.82
CA GLU A 224 12.60 9.81 15.68
C GLU A 224 12.47 10.40 14.27
N HIS A 225 11.34 10.12 13.61
CA HIS A 225 10.91 10.70 12.32
C HIS A 225 10.98 12.23 12.36
N ARG A 226 12.10 12.82 11.96
CA ARG A 226 12.36 14.26 12.17
C ARG A 226 12.34 15.11 10.90
N VAL A 227 12.50 14.52 9.71
CA VAL A 227 12.63 15.35 8.50
C VAL A 227 11.28 15.50 7.80
N ARG A 228 10.46 16.43 8.30
CA ARG A 228 9.37 17.01 7.48
C ARG A 228 9.85 18.19 6.64
N ILE A 229 11.02 18.75 6.91
CA ILE A 229 11.61 19.85 6.13
C ILE A 229 12.82 19.33 5.36
N ARG A 230 12.77 19.37 4.04
CA ARG A 230 13.90 19.03 3.16
C ARG A 230 14.52 20.27 2.58
N ARG A 231 15.84 20.31 2.57
CA ARG A 231 16.64 21.42 2.04
C ARG A 231 17.30 21.01 0.73
N PHE A 232 16.99 21.72 -0.34
CA PHE A 232 17.56 21.54 -1.65
C PHE A 232 18.61 22.59 -1.96
N ARG A 233 19.71 22.20 -2.59
CA ARG A 233 20.66 23.08 -3.29
C ARG A 233 20.30 23.05 -4.76
N LEU A 234 19.83 24.18 -5.28
CA LEU A 234 19.38 24.31 -6.66
C LEU A 234 20.33 25.25 -7.41
N PRO A 235 20.93 24.84 -8.55
CA PRO A 235 21.98 25.60 -9.21
C PRO A 235 21.59 27.05 -9.55
N GLN A 236 20.35 27.28 -9.99
CA GLN A 236 19.89 28.58 -10.46
C GLN A 236 19.24 29.44 -9.37
N ILE A 237 18.69 28.83 -8.31
CA ILE A 237 17.89 29.53 -7.29
C ILE A 237 18.45 29.44 -5.88
N GLY A 238 19.58 28.74 -5.68
CA GLY A 238 20.26 28.59 -4.40
C GLY A 238 19.59 27.56 -3.48
N ILE A 239 19.70 27.78 -2.17
CA ILE A 239 19.13 26.86 -1.19
C ILE A 239 17.62 27.11 -1.02
N ARG A 240 16.82 26.05 -0.98
CA ARG A 240 15.38 26.10 -0.70
C ARG A 240 14.99 25.07 0.34
N SER A 241 14.22 25.50 1.34
CA SER A 241 13.64 24.63 2.36
C SER A 241 12.17 24.43 2.05
N VAL A 242 11.72 23.18 2.05
CA VAL A 242 10.32 22.82 1.80
C VAL A 242 9.85 21.79 2.79
N ARG A 243 8.59 21.90 3.19
CA ARG A 243 7.89 20.88 3.95
C ARG A 243 7.38 19.79 3.03
N LEU A 244 7.74 18.52 3.29
CA LEU A 244 7.13 17.39 2.60
C LEU A 244 5.78 17.04 3.25
N VAL A 245 4.77 16.89 2.41
CA VAL A 245 3.43 16.46 2.80
C VAL A 245 3.08 15.22 1.97
N PRO A 246 3.33 14.01 2.49
CA PRO A 246 2.83 12.79 1.88
C PRO A 246 1.31 12.74 2.06
N LEU A 247 0.59 12.47 0.98
CA LEU A 247 -0.85 12.31 0.90
C LEU A 247 -1.16 10.95 0.28
N GLY A 248 -2.04 10.19 0.93
CA GLY A 248 -2.61 8.97 0.39
C GLY A 248 -4.12 8.97 0.62
N ALA A 249 -4.87 8.45 -0.34
CA ALA A 249 -6.30 8.17 -0.20
C ALA A 249 -6.52 6.66 -0.32
N PRO A 250 -7.62 6.10 0.22
CA PRO A 250 -7.95 4.68 0.05
C PRO A 250 -7.82 4.23 -1.42
N ASP A 251 -8.35 5.02 -2.34
CA ASP A 251 -8.35 4.75 -3.79
C ASP A 251 -6.96 4.83 -4.46
N THR A 252 -5.96 5.39 -3.78
CA THR A 252 -4.59 5.47 -4.31
C THR A 252 -3.63 4.53 -3.61
N LEU A 253 -3.99 4.01 -2.43
CA LEU A 253 -3.14 3.09 -1.67
C LEU A 253 -2.92 1.80 -2.48
N PRO A 254 -1.73 1.18 -2.38
CA PRO A 254 -0.59 1.55 -1.53
C PRO A 254 0.30 2.69 -2.05
N SER A 255 -0.10 3.37 -3.14
CA SER A 255 0.60 4.53 -3.72
C SER A 255 0.10 5.86 -3.15
N GLY A 256 0.87 6.93 -3.38
CA GLY A 256 0.52 8.26 -2.88
C GLY A 256 1.27 9.39 -3.56
N ILE A 257 0.93 10.61 -3.16
CA ILE A 257 1.50 11.87 -3.67
C ILE A 257 2.35 12.51 -2.58
N VAL A 258 3.45 13.11 -2.97
CA VAL A 258 4.28 13.94 -2.10
C VAL A 258 4.26 15.37 -2.62
N LEU A 259 3.67 16.26 -1.82
CA LEU A 259 3.69 17.69 -2.07
C LEU A 259 4.86 18.34 -1.33
N HIS A 260 5.48 19.33 -1.96
CA HIS A 260 6.49 20.18 -1.34
C HIS A 260 5.91 21.57 -1.14
N LEU A 261 5.74 21.98 0.10
CA LEU A 261 5.21 23.29 0.45
C LEU A 261 6.34 24.19 0.96
N PRO A 262 6.37 25.49 0.64
CA PRO A 262 7.33 26.40 1.25
C PRO A 262 7.20 26.42 2.78
N VAL A 263 8.31 26.69 3.46
CA VAL A 263 8.38 26.88 4.92
C VAL A 263 8.33 28.35 5.26
#